data_AF-A0A951ZJC7-F1
#
_entry.id   AF-A0A951ZJC7-F1
#
_cell.length_a   1.000
_cell.length_b   1.000
_cell.length_c   1.000
_cell.angle_alpha   90.00
_cell.angle_beta   90.00
_cell.angle_gamma   90.00
#
_symmetry.space_group_name_H-M   'P 1'
#
loop_
_entity.id
_entity.type
_entity.pdbx_description
1 polymer ?
#
loop_
_entity_poly.entity_id
_entity_poly.type
_entity_poly.pdbx_seq_one_letter_code
_entity_poly.pdbx_strand_id
1 'polypeptide(L)'
;MLVLLSAGALFSQSHELIKENIIERFIEDISENSEQEEPDYTSLLEDLNYYYDNPINLNQTSVDELSKLYLLTEYQINALFSYIKKHGYLLSIYEIQLIPGWNESLIYTILPFVDVQPVKDQSKTKVANIFKYGKHEIVIRYTRIIEKSMGFI
;
A
#
# COMPACT_ATOMS: atom_id res chain seq x y z
N MET A 1 27.03 32.41 2.41
CA MET A 1 26.13 31.90 1.36
C MET A 1 25.71 30.50 1.76
N LEU A 2 24.40 30.28 1.87
CA LEU A 2 23.72 29.18 2.55
C LEU A 2 24.10 27.79 2.00
N VAL A 3 24.55 26.88 2.85
CA VAL A 3 24.59 25.43 2.59
C VAL A 3 23.47 24.80 3.41
N LEU A 4 22.25 24.76 2.87
CA LEU A 4 21.08 24.21 3.56
C LEU A 4 20.05 23.60 2.59
N LEU A 5 20.50 22.97 1.50
CA LEU A 5 19.60 22.39 0.48
C LEU A 5 19.80 20.89 0.16
N SER A 6 20.73 20.18 0.81
CA SER A 6 21.05 18.79 0.39
C SER A 6 20.25 17.69 1.10
N ALA A 7 19.56 17.98 2.22
CA ALA A 7 18.86 16.93 2.98
C ALA A 7 17.56 16.47 2.29
N GLY A 8 16.82 17.36 1.62
CA GLY A 8 15.56 17.01 0.94
C GLY A 8 15.76 16.16 -0.33
N ALA A 9 16.87 16.40 -1.05
CA ALA A 9 17.16 15.69 -2.30
C ALA A 9 17.50 14.20 -2.07
N LEU A 10 18.16 13.87 -0.96
CA LEU A 10 18.54 12.49 -0.64
C LEU A 10 17.31 11.61 -0.34
N PHE A 11 16.32 12.14 0.38
CA PHE A 11 15.10 11.39 0.69
C PHE A 11 14.23 11.15 -0.55
N SER A 12 14.09 12.15 -1.42
CA SER A 12 13.34 12.01 -2.67
C SER A 12 13.96 10.96 -3.59
N GLN A 13 15.29 10.95 -3.75
CA GLN A 13 15.99 9.99 -4.60
C GLN A 13 15.83 8.55 -4.10
N SER A 14 15.89 8.34 -2.78
CA SER A 14 15.70 6.99 -2.22
C SER A 14 14.30 6.44 -2.42
N HIS A 15 13.28 7.29 -2.40
CA HIS A 15 11.89 6.86 -2.58
C HIS A 15 11.60 6.49 -4.04
N GLU A 16 12.08 7.30 -4.99
CA GLU A 16 11.99 7.01 -6.43
C GLU A 16 12.63 5.66 -6.77
N LEU A 17 13.83 5.41 -6.26
CA LEU A 17 14.53 4.13 -6.47
C LEU A 17 13.75 2.94 -5.89
N ILE A 18 13.13 3.08 -4.72
CA ILE A 18 12.32 2.01 -4.12
C ILE A 18 11.08 1.74 -4.99
N LYS A 19 10.41 2.79 -5.46
CA LYS A 19 9.26 2.70 -6.36
C LYS A 19 9.61 1.96 -7.66
N GLU A 20 10.68 2.39 -8.33
CA GLU A 20 11.18 1.75 -9.55
C GLU A 20 11.45 0.26 -9.34
N ASN A 21 12.17 -0.09 -8.27
CA ASN A 21 12.48 -1.49 -7.95
C ASN A 21 11.23 -2.34 -7.67
N ILE A 22 10.20 -1.79 -7.03
CA ILE A 22 8.95 -2.51 -6.76
C ILE A 22 8.19 -2.76 -8.06
N ILE A 23 8.07 -1.74 -8.91
CA ILE A 23 7.35 -1.83 -10.18
C ILE A 23 8.08 -2.77 -11.15
N GLU A 24 9.40 -2.67 -11.26
CA GLU A 24 10.23 -3.53 -12.11
C GLU A 24 10.05 -5.01 -11.76
N ARG A 25 10.21 -5.36 -10.47
CA ARG A 25 10.00 -6.74 -9.99
C ARG A 25 8.60 -7.26 -10.31
N PHE A 26 7.60 -6.40 -10.20
CA PHE A 26 6.23 -6.80 -10.49
C PHE A 26 6.01 -7.08 -11.99
N ILE A 27 6.59 -6.26 -12.87
CA ILE A 27 6.55 -6.51 -14.31
C ILE A 27 7.33 -7.78 -14.67
N GLU A 28 8.47 -8.03 -14.04
CA GLU A 28 9.23 -9.28 -14.19
C GLU A 28 8.36 -10.49 -13.80
N ASP A 29 7.74 -10.46 -12.61
CA ASP A 29 6.86 -11.54 -12.14
C ASP A 29 5.72 -11.82 -13.13
N ILE A 30 5.04 -10.78 -13.66
CA ILE A 30 3.99 -10.99 -14.66
C ILE A 30 4.58 -11.55 -15.96
N SER A 31 5.71 -11.02 -16.41
CA SER A 31 6.35 -11.43 -17.65
C SER A 31 6.78 -12.89 -17.62
N GLU A 32 7.28 -13.40 -16.49
CA GLU A 32 7.64 -14.81 -16.32
C GLU A 32 6.41 -15.74 -16.37
N ASN A 33 5.25 -15.24 -15.95
CA ASN A 33 3.99 -15.99 -15.96
C ASN A 33 3.17 -15.77 -17.25
N SER A 34 3.62 -14.91 -18.16
CA SER A 34 2.94 -14.62 -19.42
C SER A 34 3.28 -15.67 -20.47
N GLU A 35 2.27 -16.17 -21.17
CA GLU A 35 2.44 -17.07 -22.32
C GLU A 35 2.72 -16.31 -23.63
N GLN A 36 2.70 -14.97 -23.61
CA GLN A 36 2.94 -14.13 -24.79
C GLN A 36 4.45 -13.94 -25.01
N GLU A 37 4.90 -14.05 -26.27
CA GLU A 37 6.32 -13.83 -26.60
C GLU A 37 6.77 -12.37 -26.39
N GLU A 38 5.90 -11.41 -26.64
CA GLU A 38 6.18 -9.96 -26.47
C GLU A 38 4.93 -9.21 -25.93
N PRO A 39 4.64 -9.32 -24.62
CA PRO A 39 3.56 -8.56 -24.00
C PRO A 39 3.89 -7.06 -23.91
N ASP A 40 2.92 -6.20 -24.22
CA ASP A 40 3.04 -4.74 -24.04
C ASP A 40 2.51 -4.34 -22.65
N TYR A 41 3.44 -3.92 -21.78
CA TYR A 41 3.13 -3.48 -20.41
C TYR A 41 3.10 -1.96 -20.25
N THR A 42 3.12 -1.18 -21.33
CA THR A 42 3.19 0.30 -21.24
C THR A 42 2.06 0.87 -20.39
N SER A 43 0.81 0.48 -20.67
CA SER A 43 -0.35 0.95 -19.89
C SER A 43 -0.33 0.47 -18.45
N LEU A 44 0.13 -0.76 -18.21
CA LEU A 44 0.26 -1.30 -16.85
C LEU A 44 1.32 -0.52 -16.05
N LEU A 45 2.46 -0.21 -16.67
CA LEU A 45 3.52 0.57 -16.04
C LEU A 45 3.02 1.97 -15.64
N GLU A 46 2.23 2.61 -16.50
CA GLU A 46 1.59 3.90 -16.20
C GLU A 46 0.62 3.77 -15.00
N ASP A 47 -0.26 2.76 -15.01
CA ASP A 47 -1.21 2.51 -13.93
C ASP A 47 -0.48 2.23 -12.60
N LEU A 48 0.56 1.40 -12.58
CA LEU A 48 1.34 1.08 -11.38
C LEU A 48 2.05 2.31 -10.82
N ASN A 49 2.65 3.13 -11.68
CA ASN A 49 3.28 4.38 -11.26
C ASN A 49 2.26 5.32 -10.62
N TYR A 50 1.07 5.42 -11.22
CA TYR A 50 -0.02 6.24 -10.70
C TYR A 50 -0.53 5.74 -9.35
N TYR A 51 -0.82 4.45 -9.23
CA TYR A 51 -1.39 3.87 -8.00
C TYR A 51 -0.38 3.69 -6.87
N TYR A 52 0.92 3.66 -7.17
CA TYR A 52 1.94 3.78 -6.14
C TYR A 52 1.88 5.16 -5.45
N ASP A 53 1.72 6.23 -6.24
CA ASP A 53 1.61 7.59 -5.70
C ASP A 53 0.19 7.91 -5.18
N ASN A 54 -0.82 7.22 -5.71
CA ASN A 54 -2.23 7.38 -5.37
C ASN A 54 -2.87 6.03 -5.05
N PRO A 55 -2.55 5.42 -3.89
CA PRO A 55 -3.04 4.10 -3.53
C PRO A 55 -4.57 4.00 -3.57
N ILE A 56 -5.06 2.88 -4.12
CA ILE A 56 -6.49 2.61 -4.22
C ILE A 56 -7.07 2.42 -2.82
N ASN A 57 -8.07 3.22 -2.45
CA ASN A 57 -8.78 3.01 -1.20
C ASN A 57 -9.71 1.79 -1.30
N LEU A 58 -9.38 0.71 -0.61
CA LEU A 58 -10.15 -0.55 -0.63
C LEU A 58 -11.59 -0.39 -0.13
N ASN A 59 -11.88 0.63 0.68
CA ASN A 59 -13.24 0.94 1.11
C ASN A 59 -14.08 1.70 0.07
N GLN A 60 -13.42 2.30 -0.93
CA GLN A 60 -14.04 3.16 -1.93
C GLN A 60 -13.39 2.95 -3.30
N THR A 61 -13.54 1.74 -3.83
CA THR A 61 -12.99 1.30 -5.12
C THR A 61 -14.05 0.52 -5.92
N SER A 62 -13.78 0.30 -7.20
CA SER A 62 -14.58 -0.56 -8.08
C SER A 62 -13.83 -1.83 -8.48
N VAL A 63 -14.57 -2.81 -9.03
CA VAL A 63 -13.98 -4.04 -9.60
C VAL A 63 -13.05 -3.68 -10.76
N ASP A 64 -13.48 -2.78 -11.65
CA ASP A 64 -12.70 -2.35 -12.81
C ASP A 64 -11.40 -1.66 -12.40
N GLU A 65 -11.45 -0.81 -11.38
CA GLU A 65 -10.28 -0.11 -10.84
C GLU A 65 -9.24 -1.07 -10.24
N LEU A 66 -9.67 -2.05 -9.42
CA LEU A 66 -8.77 -3.07 -8.89
C LEU A 66 -8.21 -3.99 -9.97
N SER A 67 -8.98 -4.24 -11.03
CA SER A 67 -8.57 -5.14 -12.13
C SER A 67 -7.45 -4.55 -12.96
N LYS A 68 -7.33 -3.22 -13.04
CA LYS A 68 -6.24 -2.53 -13.76
C LYS A 68 -4.85 -2.82 -13.21
N LEU A 69 -4.75 -3.21 -11.95
CA LEU A 69 -3.47 -3.54 -11.34
C LEU A 69 -2.93 -4.90 -11.78
N TYR A 70 -3.77 -5.80 -12.31
CA TYR A 70 -3.44 -7.20 -12.59
C TYR A 70 -2.86 -7.99 -11.38
N LEU A 71 -2.94 -7.39 -10.18
CA LEU A 71 -2.44 -7.94 -8.93
C LEU A 71 -3.42 -8.90 -8.25
N LEU A 72 -4.72 -8.76 -8.56
CA LEU A 72 -5.80 -9.47 -7.91
C LEU A 72 -6.60 -10.25 -8.95
N THR A 73 -6.83 -11.52 -8.65
CA THR A 73 -7.79 -12.35 -9.40
C THR A 73 -9.22 -11.90 -9.15
N GLU A 74 -10.13 -12.21 -10.07
CA GLU A 74 -11.57 -11.94 -9.91
C GLU A 74 -12.12 -12.52 -8.59
N TYR A 75 -11.66 -13.71 -8.20
CA TYR A 75 -12.01 -14.32 -6.92
C TYR A 75 -11.57 -13.47 -5.73
N GLN A 76 -10.33 -12.97 -5.73
CA GLN A 76 -9.79 -12.14 -4.64
C GLN A 76 -10.49 -10.78 -4.55
N ILE A 77 -10.83 -10.18 -5.69
CA ILE A 77 -11.61 -8.93 -5.76
C ILE A 77 -13.00 -9.17 -5.16
N ASN A 78 -13.68 -10.22 -5.58
CA ASN A 78 -15.01 -10.56 -5.05
C ASN A 78 -14.98 -10.91 -3.55
N ALA A 79 -13.90 -11.53 -3.07
CA ALA A 79 -13.72 -11.82 -1.65
C ALA A 79 -13.63 -10.53 -0.81
N LEU A 80 -12.91 -9.50 -1.28
CA LEU A 80 -12.85 -8.18 -0.64
C LEU A 80 -14.24 -7.56 -0.52
N PHE A 81 -14.99 -7.47 -1.63
CA PHE A 81 -16.33 -6.88 -1.60
C PHE A 81 -17.31 -7.69 -0.73
N SER A 82 -17.20 -9.02 -0.73
CA SER A 82 -17.99 -9.90 0.14
C SER A 82 -17.66 -9.69 1.62
N TYR A 83 -16.38 -9.52 1.95
CA TYR A 83 -15.92 -9.21 3.29
C TYR A 83 -16.50 -7.87 3.76
N ILE A 84 -16.35 -6.80 2.97
CA ILE A 84 -16.88 -5.46 3.29
C ILE A 84 -18.40 -5.49 3.44
N LYS A 85 -19.12 -6.19 2.55
CA LYS A 85 -20.58 -6.32 2.62
C LYS A 85 -21.05 -7.00 3.91
N LYS A 86 -20.27 -7.94 4.43
CA LYS A 86 -20.61 -8.72 5.63
C LYS A 86 -20.19 -8.02 6.93
N HIS A 87 -19.03 -7.35 6.92
CA HIS A 87 -18.38 -6.83 8.13
C HIS A 87 -18.41 -5.30 8.25
N GLY A 88 -18.78 -4.59 7.17
CA GLY A 88 -18.64 -3.15 7.05
C GLY A 88 -17.29 -2.75 6.46
N TYR A 89 -17.00 -1.45 6.45
CA TYR A 89 -15.72 -0.93 5.94
C TYR A 89 -14.54 -1.45 6.76
N LEU A 90 -13.42 -1.67 6.07
CA LEU A 90 -12.13 -1.96 6.67
C LEU A 90 -11.72 -0.79 7.58
N LEU A 91 -11.38 -1.11 8.82
CA LEU A 91 -10.95 -0.17 9.86
C LEU A 91 -9.44 0.05 9.84
N SER A 92 -8.70 -0.92 9.31
CA SER A 92 -7.25 -0.90 9.21
C SER A 92 -6.81 -1.74 8.02
N ILE A 93 -5.67 -1.36 7.43
CA ILE A 93 -5.02 -2.15 6.39
C ILE A 93 -4.74 -3.59 6.84
N TYR A 94 -4.53 -3.84 8.15
CA TYR A 94 -4.28 -5.19 8.65
C TYR A 94 -5.49 -6.13 8.55
N GLU A 95 -6.72 -5.62 8.40
CA GLU A 95 -7.90 -6.48 8.25
C GLU A 95 -7.92 -7.22 6.92
N ILE A 96 -7.13 -6.80 5.94
CA ILE A 96 -7.04 -7.49 4.65
C ILE A 96 -6.55 -8.94 4.79
N GLN A 97 -5.83 -9.26 5.87
CA GLN A 97 -5.41 -10.63 6.20
C GLN A 97 -6.58 -11.57 6.51
N LEU A 98 -7.77 -11.02 6.80
CA LEU A 98 -8.99 -11.77 7.10
C LEU A 98 -9.81 -12.09 5.84
N ILE A 99 -9.41 -11.54 4.68
CA ILE A 99 -10.11 -11.73 3.42
C ILE A 99 -9.75 -13.12 2.86
N PRO A 100 -10.75 -13.98 2.58
CA PRO A 100 -10.49 -15.30 1.98
C PRO A 100 -9.72 -15.20 0.67
N GLY A 101 -8.70 -16.03 0.50
CA GLY A 101 -7.86 -16.05 -0.71
C GLY A 101 -6.72 -15.03 -0.73
N TRP A 102 -6.60 -14.19 0.30
CA TRP A 102 -5.48 -13.26 0.45
C TRP A 102 -4.43 -13.90 1.34
N ASN A 103 -3.28 -14.26 0.76
CA ASN A 103 -2.15 -14.82 1.48
C ASN A 103 -1.08 -13.74 1.73
N GLU A 104 -0.09 -14.05 2.56
CA GLU A 104 0.96 -13.10 2.94
C GLU A 104 1.74 -12.57 1.73
N SER A 105 2.07 -13.45 0.76
CA SER A 105 2.76 -13.05 -0.47
C SER A 105 1.96 -12.01 -1.24
N LEU A 106 0.68 -12.29 -1.49
CA LEU A 106 -0.22 -11.36 -2.19
C LEU A 106 -0.30 -10.03 -1.45
N ILE A 107 -0.48 -10.07 -0.13
CA ILE A 107 -0.61 -8.87 0.70
C ILE A 107 0.62 -7.99 0.54
N TYR A 108 1.84 -8.54 0.62
CA TYR A 108 3.05 -7.76 0.41
C TYR A 108 3.12 -7.15 -0.99
N THR A 109 2.67 -7.87 -2.02
CA THR A 109 2.68 -7.36 -3.40
C THR A 109 1.70 -6.20 -3.59
N ILE A 110 0.51 -6.24 -2.97
CA ILE A 110 -0.51 -5.19 -3.17
C ILE A 110 -0.33 -3.97 -2.27
N LEU A 111 0.29 -4.12 -1.11
CA LEU A 111 0.44 -3.05 -0.10
C LEU A 111 0.97 -1.71 -0.64
N PRO A 112 1.89 -1.66 -1.63
CA PRO A 112 2.34 -0.40 -2.21
C PRO A 112 1.27 0.36 -3.01
N PHE A 113 0.21 -0.33 -3.47
CA PHE A 113 -0.77 0.20 -4.43
C PHE A 113 -2.17 0.37 -3.82
N VAL A 114 -2.35 0.01 -2.55
CA VAL A 114 -3.65 0.04 -1.87
C VAL A 114 -3.56 0.69 -0.50
N ASP A 115 -4.65 1.29 -0.06
CA ASP A 115 -4.80 1.87 1.27
C ASP A 115 -6.19 1.58 1.84
N VAL A 116 -6.33 1.76 3.15
CA VAL A 116 -7.60 1.69 3.86
C VAL A 116 -7.83 3.05 4.52
N GLN A 117 -8.66 3.87 3.88
CA GLN A 117 -9.05 5.17 4.41
C GLN A 117 -10.53 5.18 4.81
N PRO A 118 -10.91 6.01 5.80
CA PRO A 118 -12.31 6.25 6.10
C PRO A 118 -13.04 6.76 4.86
N VAL A 119 -14.20 6.17 4.55
CA VAL A 119 -15.08 6.70 3.51
C VAL A 119 -15.53 8.08 3.95
N LYS A 120 -15.20 9.11 3.14
CA LYS A 120 -15.69 10.47 3.36
C LYS A 120 -17.17 10.50 3.01
N ASP A 121 -17.98 10.06 3.96
CA ASP A 121 -19.42 10.16 3.85
C ASP A 121 -19.80 11.64 3.86
N GLN A 122 -20.34 12.15 2.75
CA GLN A 122 -20.97 13.48 2.72
C GLN A 122 -22.24 13.52 3.59
N SER A 123 -22.69 12.37 4.12
CA SER A 123 -23.79 12.27 5.06
C SER A 123 -23.30 12.18 6.52
N LYS A 124 -23.41 13.32 7.21
CA LYS A 124 -23.60 13.43 8.67
C LYS A 124 -22.70 12.56 9.56
N THR A 125 -21.42 12.95 9.63
CA THR A 125 -20.74 13.30 10.89
C THR A 125 -21.37 12.75 12.19
N LYS A 126 -21.07 11.50 12.56
CA LYS A 126 -21.06 11.05 13.97
C LYS A 126 -19.61 10.94 14.47
N VAL A 127 -18.93 12.09 14.53
CA VAL A 127 -17.56 12.22 15.06
C VAL A 127 -17.47 11.72 16.51
N ALA A 128 -18.59 11.72 17.24
CA ALA A 128 -18.69 11.20 18.60
C ALA A 128 -18.40 9.68 18.72
N ASN A 129 -18.56 8.89 17.65
CA ASN A 129 -18.27 7.45 17.69
C ASN A 129 -16.80 7.14 17.33
N ILE A 130 -16.15 7.98 16.51
CA ILE A 130 -14.75 7.78 16.11
C ILE A 130 -13.82 7.90 17.33
N PHE A 131 -14.08 8.86 18.23
CA PHE A 131 -13.32 9.00 19.48
C PHE A 131 -13.62 7.92 20.54
N LYS A 132 -14.79 7.25 20.46
CA LYS A 132 -15.17 6.23 21.45
C LYS A 132 -14.61 4.84 21.12
N TYR A 133 -14.26 4.59 19.87
CA TYR A 133 -13.77 3.30 19.37
C TYR A 133 -12.40 3.34 18.68
N GLY A 134 -11.79 4.52 18.54
CA GLY A 134 -10.46 4.69 17.94
C GLY A 134 -9.32 4.18 18.83
N LYS A 135 -9.16 2.86 18.92
CA LYS A 135 -7.91 2.25 19.39
C LYS A 135 -6.89 2.27 18.26
N HIS A 136 -6.21 3.39 18.10
CA HIS A 136 -5.01 3.47 17.28
C HIS A 136 -3.81 3.12 18.16
N GLU A 137 -3.32 1.88 18.11
CA GLU A 137 -2.03 1.53 18.73
C GLU A 137 -0.90 2.03 17.83
N ILE A 138 -0.45 3.27 18.08
CA ILE A 138 0.77 3.81 17.49
C ILE A 138 1.95 3.25 18.29
N VAL A 139 2.64 2.24 17.77
CA VAL A 139 3.88 1.72 18.36
C VAL A 139 5.09 2.40 17.71
N ILE A 140 5.54 3.50 18.30
CA ILE A 140 6.83 4.13 17.92
C ILE A 140 7.93 3.48 18.76
N ARG A 141 8.79 2.67 18.14
CA ARG A 141 10.01 2.17 18.78
C ARG A 141 11.21 2.98 18.29
N TYR A 142 11.75 3.80 19.19
CA TYR A 142 13.00 4.53 19.00
C TYR A 142 14.11 3.82 19.79
N THR A 143 14.94 3.01 19.13
CA THR A 143 16.14 2.41 19.73
C THR A 143 17.35 3.24 19.35
N ARG A 144 17.86 4.03 20.31
CA ARG A 144 19.17 4.69 20.20
C ARG A 144 20.16 3.91 21.03
N ILE A 145 21.06 3.18 20.38
CA ILE A 145 22.27 2.69 21.05
C ILE A 145 23.15 3.92 21.28
N ILE A 146 23.18 4.42 22.52
CA ILE A 146 24.24 5.34 22.94
C ILE A 146 25.40 4.45 23.35
N GLU A 147 26.22 4.04 22.39
CA GLU A 147 27.56 3.60 22.72
C GLU A 147 28.35 4.84 23.13
N LYS A 148 28.55 4.99 24.43
CA LYS A 148 29.61 5.85 24.95
C LYS A 148 30.86 4.99 25.01
N SER A 149 31.65 4.99 23.94
CA SER A 149 33.02 4.50 24.00
C SER A 149 33.86 5.49 24.81
N MET A 150 33.93 5.26 26.11
CA MET A 150 35.09 5.72 26.89
C MET A 150 36.08 4.58 26.87
N GLY A 151 37.10 4.70 26.03
CA GLY A 151 38.38 4.05 26.26
C GLY A 151 39.04 4.56 27.54
N PHE A 152 40.29 4.11 27.76
CA PHE A 152 41.18 4.28 28.92
C PHE A 152 41.01 3.16 29.96
N ILE A 153 41.99 2.30 30.29
CA ILE A 153 43.42 2.13 29.94
C ILE A 153 43.67 0.61 29.94
#